data_AF-A0A849FEM1-F1
#
_entry.id   AF-A0A849FEM1-F1
#
_cell.length_a   1.000
_cell.length_b   1.000
_cell.length_c   1.000
_cell.angle_alpha   90.00
_cell.angle_beta   90.00
_cell.angle_gamma   90.00
#
_symmetry.space_group_name_H-M   'P 1'
#
loop_
_entity.id
_entity.type
_entity.pdbx_description
1 polymer ?
#
loop_
_entity_poly.entity_id
_entity_poly.type
_entity_poly.pdbx_seq_one_letter_code
_entity_poly.pdbx_strand_id
1 'polypeptide(L)' 'MTYRLRISRAFSIALVAVALTATPVVSQSIGAEEVARTLRAEGYKITEVGRTLLGRIRIEATNGKNVREVIVSRSTG' A
#
# COMPACT_ATOMS: atom_id res chain seq x y z
N MET A 1 53.59 -20.21 -19.08
CA MET A 1 52.93 -21.14 -20.03
C MET A 1 51.45 -21.20 -19.68
N THR A 2 50.61 -21.00 -20.69
CA THR A 2 49.27 -20.40 -20.61
C THR A 2 48.18 -21.37 -20.14
N TYR A 3 47.49 -21.09 -19.03
CA TYR A 3 46.30 -21.84 -18.65
C TYR A 3 45.10 -21.36 -19.48
N ARG A 4 44.79 -22.10 -20.55
CA ARG A 4 43.60 -21.86 -21.38
C ARG A 4 42.37 -22.46 -20.70
N LEU A 5 41.60 -21.61 -20.03
CA LEU A 5 40.28 -21.96 -19.50
C LEU A 5 39.30 -22.11 -20.68
N ARG A 6 39.08 -23.36 -21.11
CA ARG A 6 38.04 -23.71 -22.09
C ARG A 6 36.68 -23.59 -21.41
N ILE A 7 35.94 -22.54 -21.76
CA ILE A 7 34.54 -22.35 -21.38
C ILE A 7 33.72 -23.48 -22.00
N SER A 8 33.36 -24.45 -21.17
CA SER A 8 32.46 -25.55 -21.51
C SER A 8 31.04 -25.01 -21.59
N ARG A 9 30.53 -24.94 -22.83
CA ARG A 9 29.13 -24.66 -23.16
C ARG A 9 28.28 -25.86 -22.74
N ALA A 10 27.88 -25.93 -21.48
CA ALA A 10 26.76 -26.78 -21.09
C ALA A 10 26.20 -26.35 -19.74
N PHE A 11 24.92 -25.99 -19.78
CA PHE A 11 23.93 -26.40 -18.78
C PHE A 11 24.19 -25.98 -17.34
N SER A 12 23.43 -24.96 -16.91
CA SER A 12 22.54 -24.98 -15.74
C SER A 12 22.22 -23.52 -15.41
N ILE A 13 21.28 -22.86 -16.08
CA ILE A 13 19.88 -22.80 -15.64
C ILE A 13 19.72 -23.24 -14.18
N ALA A 14 19.85 -22.30 -13.23
CA ALA A 14 19.11 -22.29 -11.95
C ALA A 14 19.71 -21.26 -10.99
N LEU A 15 19.32 -19.98 -11.13
CA LEU A 15 19.02 -19.15 -9.96
C LEU A 15 18.12 -17.96 -10.32
N VAL A 16 17.15 -18.17 -11.20
CA VAL A 16 16.00 -17.27 -11.32
C VAL A 16 14.94 -17.80 -10.35
N ALA A 17 15.15 -17.53 -9.07
CA ALA A 17 14.11 -17.64 -8.05
C ALA A 17 14.16 -16.36 -7.22
N VAL A 18 14.06 -15.23 -7.92
CA VAL A 18 13.66 -13.96 -7.34
C VAL A 18 12.19 -14.12 -6.96
N ALA A 19 11.95 -14.82 -5.85
CA ALA A 19 10.66 -14.86 -5.17
C ALA A 19 10.46 -13.51 -4.45
N LEU A 20 10.44 -12.42 -5.24
CA LEU A 20 9.73 -11.20 -4.88
C LEU A 20 8.23 -11.48 -5.07
N THR A 21 7.70 -12.47 -4.36
CA THR A 21 6.28 -12.53 -4.04
C THR A 21 6.05 -11.52 -2.94
N ALA A 22 6.23 -10.24 -3.25
CA ALA A 22 5.75 -9.15 -2.42
C ALA A 22 4.24 -9.34 -2.30
N THR A 23 3.78 -9.65 -1.10
CA THR A 23 2.38 -9.92 -0.78
C THR A 23 1.51 -8.75 -1.22
N PRO A 24 0.35 -8.97 -1.85
CA PRO A 24 -0.56 -7.89 -2.20
C PRO A 24 -1.08 -7.21 -0.92
N VAL A 25 -0.61 -5.98 -0.65
CA VAL A 25 -1.17 -5.04 0.34
C VAL A 25 -2.44 -4.39 -0.25
N VAL A 26 -3.40 -5.21 -0.72
CA VAL A 26 -4.62 -4.73 -1.41
C VAL A 26 -5.87 -5.04 -0.59
N SER A 27 -5.83 -4.79 0.72
CA SER A 27 -6.97 -5.08 1.61
C SER A 27 -7.25 -3.97 2.62
N GLN A 28 -6.65 -2.78 2.45
CA GLN A 28 -6.74 -1.69 3.44
C GLN A 28 -7.30 -0.38 2.87
N SER A 29 -7.40 -0.23 1.55
CA SER A 29 -7.84 1.00 0.90
C SER A 29 -9.34 1.08 0.64
N ILE A 30 -10.06 -0.05 0.54
CA ILE A 30 -11.46 -0.03 0.06
C ILE A 30 -12.37 0.76 1.01
N GLY A 31 -12.37 0.47 2.32
CA GLY A 31 -13.20 1.20 3.29
C GLY A 31 -12.75 2.65 3.51
N ALA A 32 -11.45 2.92 3.45
CA ALA A 32 -10.92 4.29 3.57
C ALA A 32 -11.33 5.16 2.37
N GLU A 33 -11.27 4.58 1.17
CA GLU A 33 -11.61 5.28 -0.07
C GLU A 33 -13.12 5.53 -0.17
N GLU A 34 -13.95 4.63 0.33
CA GLU A 34 -15.39 4.84 0.43
C GLU A 34 -15.73 6.00 1.36
N VAL A 35 -15.16 6.02 2.57
CA VAL A 35 -15.33 7.13 3.51
C VAL A 35 -14.78 8.44 2.94
N ALA A 36 -13.62 8.40 2.30
CA ALA A 36 -13.05 9.58 1.65
C ALA A 36 -13.94 10.08 0.49
N ARG A 37 -14.56 9.18 -0.28
CA ARG A 37 -15.52 9.54 -1.34
C ARG A 37 -16.75 10.22 -0.74
N THR A 38 -17.32 9.68 0.33
CA THR A 38 -18.46 10.29 1.02
C THR A 38 -18.12 11.68 1.55
N LEU A 39 -16.98 11.84 2.21
CA LEU A 39 -16.51 13.15 2.70
C LEU A 39 -16.32 14.16 1.56
N ARG A 40 -15.79 13.72 0.42
CA ARG A 40 -15.67 14.58 -0.77
C ARG A 40 -17.03 14.98 -1.34
N ALA A 41 -18.00 14.05 -1.38
CA ALA A 41 -19.37 14.33 -1.80
C ALA A 41 -20.07 15.34 -0.87
N GLU A 42 -19.72 15.34 0.41
CA GLU A 42 -20.17 16.32 1.41
C GLU A 42 -19.42 17.67 1.33
N GLY A 43 -18.47 17.83 0.41
CA GLY A 43 -17.72 19.07 0.19
C GLY A 43 -16.47 19.23 1.07
N TYR A 44 -16.01 18.17 1.72
CA TYR A 44 -14.75 18.18 2.44
C TYR A 44 -13.57 17.83 1.53
N LYS A 45 -12.43 18.49 1.76
CA LYS A 45 -11.13 18.15 1.19
C LYS A 45 -10.37 17.31 2.18
N ILE A 46 -9.92 16.13 1.75
CA ILE A 46 -9.08 15.25 2.58
C ILE A 46 -7.71 15.91 2.76
N THR A 47 -7.26 16.07 4.01
CA THR A 47 -5.98 16.68 4.36
C THR A 47 -4.95 15.62 4.73
N GLU A 48 -5.36 14.56 5.42
CA GLU A 48 -4.48 13.47 5.83
C GLU A 48 -5.22 12.13 5.83
N VAL A 49 -4.52 11.08 5.39
CA VAL A 49 -4.95 9.69 5.58
C VAL A 49 -3.80 8.94 6.23
N GLY A 50 -4.03 8.46 7.44
CA GLY A 50 -3.00 7.84 8.27
C GLY A 50 -3.52 6.66 9.07
N ARG A 51 -2.70 6.24 10.04
CA ARG A 51 -3.06 5.19 11.00
C ARG A 51 -2.93 5.71 12.42
N THR A 52 -3.84 5.25 13.26
CA THR A 52 -3.66 5.38 14.71
C THR A 52 -2.65 4.35 15.21
N LEU A 53 -2.17 4.51 16.44
CA LEU A 53 -1.29 3.55 17.11
C LEU A 53 -1.92 2.14 17.22
N LEU A 54 -3.25 2.07 17.21
CA LEU A 54 -4.03 0.83 17.23
C LEU A 54 -4.29 0.26 15.83
N GLY A 55 -3.66 0.81 14.80
CA GLY A 55 -3.76 0.33 13.42
C GLY A 55 -5.06 0.66 12.70
N ARG A 56 -5.96 1.46 13.31
CA ARG A 56 -7.18 1.96 12.67
C ARG A 56 -6.85 3.02 11.64
N ILE A 57 -7.69 3.17 10.62
CA ILE A 57 -7.49 4.19 9.60
C ILE A 57 -8.01 5.51 10.16
N ARG A 58 -7.23 6.58 10.03
CA ARG A 58 -7.61 7.94 10.41
C ARG A 58 -7.67 8.78 9.14
N ILE A 59 -8.79 9.46 8.92
CA ILE A 59 -9.00 10.36 7.78
C ILE A 59 -9.32 11.73 8.35
N GLU A 60 -8.50 12.71 8.00
CA GLU A 60 -8.74 14.12 8.31
C GLU A 60 -9.23 14.85 7.07
N ALA A 61 -10.23 15.70 7.24
CA ALA A 61 -10.80 16.48 6.16
C ALA A 61 -11.26 17.86 6.61
N THR A 62 -11.27 18.83 5.71
CA THR A 62 -11.70 20.22 5.98
C THR A 62 -12.57 20.78 4.87
N ASN A 63 -13.56 21.60 5.20
CA ASN A 63 -14.39 22.32 4.22
C ASN A 63 -14.25 23.86 4.32
N GLY A 64 -13.10 24.34 4.79
CA GLY A 64 -12.81 25.77 4.94
C GLY A 64 -13.52 26.45 6.11
N LYS A 65 -14.58 25.84 6.65
CA LYS A 65 -15.27 26.27 7.88
C LYS A 65 -15.11 25.27 9.02
N ASN A 66 -15.05 23.98 8.71
CA ASN A 66 -15.02 22.90 9.69
C ASN A 66 -13.89 21.93 9.39
N VAL A 67 -13.32 21.36 10.45
CA VAL A 67 -12.38 20.24 10.41
C VAL A 67 -13.11 18.99 10.91
N ARG A 68 -12.93 17.88 10.22
CA ARG A 68 -13.56 16.60 10.54
C ARG A 68 -12.51 15.51 10.55
N GLU A 69 -12.49 14.72 11.62
CA GLU A 69 -11.70 13.52 11.75
C GLU A 69 -12.64 12.30 11.75
N VAL A 70 -12.29 11.28 10.97
CA VAL A 70 -13.01 10.01 10.92
C VAL A 70 -12.04 8.87 11.19
N ILE A 71 -12.34 8.04 12.19
CA ILE A 71 -11.58 6.83 12.50
C ILE A 71 -12.37 5.61 12.03
N VAL A 72 -11.82 4.88 11.07
CA VAL A 72 -12.43 3.68 10.47
C VAL A 72 -11.77 2.43 11.04
N SER A 73 -12.58 1.57 11.64
CA SER A 73 -12.15 0.25 12.14
C SER A 73 -12.23 -0.78 11.02
N ARG A 74 -11.18 -1.60 10.86
CA ARG A 74 -11.11 -2.63 9.80
C ARG A 74 -12.22 -3.70 9.90
N SER A 75 -12.78 -3.90 11.10
CA SER A 75 -13.77 -4.94 11.38
C SER A 75 -15.21 -4.57 11.00
N THR A 76 -15.52 -3.29 10.83
CA THR A 76 -16.92 -2.85 10.64
C THR A 76 -17.17 -2.14 9.31
N GLY A 77 -16.15 -1.99 8.45
CA GLY A 77 -16.30 -1.50 7.07
C GLY A 77 -17.06 -0.20 6.96
#